data_AF-A0A952YC87-F1
#
_entry.id   AF-A0A952YC87-F1
#
_cell.length_a   1.000
_cell.length_b   1.000
_cell.length_c   1.000
_cell.angle_alpha   90.00
_cell.angle_beta   90.00
_cell.angle_gamma   90.00
#
_symmetry.space_group_name_H-M   'P 1'
#
loop_
_entity.id
_entity.type
_entity.pdbx_description
1 polymer ?
#
loop_
_entity_poly.entity_id
_entity_poly.type
_entity_poly.pdbx_seq_one_letter_code
_entity_poly.pdbx_strand_id
1 'polypeptide(L)'
;MLYFSRWKTFSIWAVVLLGVIFALPNLFSQSTLDSLPRWVPKTPMTLGLDLQGGSHILLAVDQEDLIKDRLQTTRDDIRTLLRDAKIGYTGLTSVDRHVTVRISEANEVEKAKEALNSLTQPVSSGLFGGGAIRELELQERQPGVLQYSLTEEGINYRVSTAVSQSIEVIGRRVNELGTTEPIIQRQGADRILVQV
;
A
#
# COMPACT_ATOMS: atom_id res chain seq x y z
N MET A 1 23.27 -32.01 -53.70
CA MET A 1 23.65 -30.60 -53.43
C MET A 1 22.38 -29.78 -53.40
N LEU A 2 22.04 -29.15 -52.28
CA LEU A 2 20.83 -28.32 -52.17
C LEU A 2 21.02 -27.06 -53.03
N TYR A 3 20.38 -27.01 -54.19
CA TYR A 3 20.37 -25.82 -55.04
C TYR A 3 19.30 -24.84 -54.54
N PHE A 4 19.72 -23.76 -53.91
CA PHE A 4 18.83 -22.68 -53.49
C PHE A 4 18.63 -21.68 -54.64
N SER A 5 17.37 -21.30 -54.90
CA SER A 5 17.05 -20.23 -55.85
C SER A 5 17.70 -18.92 -55.38
N ARG A 6 18.28 -18.16 -56.32
CA ARG A 6 18.98 -16.89 -56.03
C ARG A 6 18.11 -15.90 -55.25
N TRP A 7 16.79 -15.92 -55.47
CA TRP A 7 15.83 -15.11 -54.73
C TRP A 7 15.72 -15.53 -53.26
N LYS A 8 15.68 -16.84 -53.01
CA LYS A 8 15.68 -17.39 -51.65
C LYS A 8 16.98 -17.06 -50.93
N THR A 9 18.12 -17.19 -51.62
CA THR A 9 19.43 -16.80 -51.06
C THR A 9 19.46 -15.31 -50.70
N PHE A 10 18.96 -14.44 -51.58
CA PHE A 10 18.86 -13.00 -51.30
C PHE A 10 17.97 -12.71 -50.10
N SER A 11 16.78 -13.33 -50.02
CA SER A 11 15.88 -13.16 -48.87
C SER A 11 16.51 -13.62 -47.55
N ILE A 12 17.23 -14.74 -47.56
CA ILE A 12 17.94 -15.24 -46.37
C ILE A 12 18.99 -14.22 -45.92
N TRP A 13 19.83 -13.73 -46.83
CA TRP A 13 20.84 -12.72 -46.49
C TRP A 13 20.22 -11.40 -46.02
N ALA A 14 19.10 -10.98 -46.61
CA ALA A 14 18.38 -9.79 -46.17
C ALA A 14 17.86 -9.93 -44.74
N VAL A 15 17.27 -11.08 -44.38
CA VAL A 15 16.80 -11.35 -43.01
C VAL A 15 17.96 -11.39 -42.01
N VAL A 16 19.08 -12.03 -42.37
CA VAL A 16 20.28 -12.08 -41.53
C VAL A 16 20.83 -10.66 -41.30
N LEU A 17 20.95 -9.85 -42.37
CA LEU A 17 21.42 -8.47 -42.28
C LEU A 17 20.51 -7.63 -41.37
N LEU A 18 19.20 -7.79 -41.51
CA LEU A 18 18.20 -7.09 -40.69
C LEU A 18 18.33 -7.49 -39.22
N GLY A 19 18.50 -8.78 -38.93
CA GLY A 19 18.76 -9.27 -37.56
C GLY A 19 20.04 -8.69 -36.94
N VAL A 20 21.13 -8.60 -37.72
CA VAL A 20 22.37 -7.94 -37.26
C VAL A 20 22.11 -6.46 -36.98
N ILE A 21 21.39 -5.75 -37.85
CA ILE A 21 21.06 -4.33 -37.66
C ILE A 21 20.29 -4.08 -36.37
N PHE A 22 19.32 -4.95 -36.03
CA PHE A 22 18.57 -4.84 -34.77
C PHE A 22 19.37 -5.26 -33.52
N ALA A 23 20.40 -6.09 -33.67
CA ALA A 23 21.25 -6.53 -32.56
C ALA A 23 22.43 -5.58 -32.28
N LEU A 24 22.91 -4.83 -33.28
CA LEU A 24 24.01 -3.87 -33.17
C LEU A 24 23.90 -2.92 -31.96
N PRO A 25 22.73 -2.37 -31.59
CA PRO A 25 22.63 -1.42 -30.48
C PRO A 25 23.03 -2.01 -29.13
N ASN A 26 22.96 -3.32 -28.94
CA ASN A 26 23.34 -3.99 -27.70
C ASN A 26 24.87 -4.08 -27.51
N LEU A 27 25.67 -3.85 -28.55
CA LEU A 27 27.14 -3.97 -28.52
C LEU A 27 27.85 -2.64 -28.23
N PHE A 28 27.13 -1.52 -28.28
CA PHE A 28 27.71 -0.18 -28.11
C PHE A 28 27.17 0.51 -26.85
N SER A 29 27.99 1.37 -26.24
CA SER A 29 27.55 2.23 -25.13
C SER A 29 26.55 3.29 -25.60
N GLN A 30 25.67 3.75 -24.71
CA GLN A 30 24.65 4.78 -25.03
C GLN A 30 25.27 6.05 -25.64
N SER A 31 26.44 6.48 -25.16
CA SER A 31 27.19 7.62 -25.71
C SER A 31 27.53 7.49 -27.20
N THR A 32 27.79 6.26 -27.65
CA THR A 32 28.16 5.96 -29.05
C THR A 32 26.90 5.91 -29.92
N LEU A 33 25.80 5.38 -29.38
CA LEU A 33 24.51 5.31 -30.06
C LEU A 33 23.89 6.70 -30.29
N ASP A 34 24.09 7.65 -29.38
CA ASP A 34 23.60 9.01 -29.52
C ASP A 34 24.26 9.74 -30.69
N SER A 35 25.55 9.48 -30.93
CA SER A 35 26.32 10.04 -32.05
C SER A 35 25.94 9.48 -33.43
N LEU A 36 25.20 8.37 -33.48
CA LEU A 36 24.78 7.76 -34.74
C LEU A 36 23.61 8.52 -35.40
N PRO A 37 23.47 8.43 -36.74
CA PRO A 37 22.33 9.01 -37.45
C PRO A 37 20.97 8.52 -36.95
N ARG A 38 19.93 9.36 -37.06
CA ARG A 38 18.55 9.06 -36.61
C ARG A 38 17.89 7.84 -37.28
N TRP A 39 18.42 7.35 -38.40
CA TRP A 39 17.87 6.21 -39.14
C TRP A 39 18.33 4.84 -38.61
N VAL A 40 19.30 4.80 -37.70
CA VAL A 40 19.78 3.58 -37.05
C VAL A 40 18.93 3.30 -35.80
N PRO A 41 18.51 2.05 -35.52
CA PRO A 41 17.87 1.71 -34.25
C PRO A 41 18.82 2.05 -33.09
N LYS A 42 18.36 2.86 -32.14
CA LYS A 42 19.17 3.31 -30.98
C LYS A 42 18.75 2.70 -29.66
N THR A 43 17.64 1.96 -29.63
CA THR A 43 17.08 1.37 -28.41
C THR A 43 17.77 0.04 -28.13
N PRO A 44 18.66 -0.05 -27.13
CA PRO A 44 19.13 -1.34 -26.65
C PRO A 44 17.99 -2.12 -26.00
N MET A 45 18.17 -3.42 -25.84
CA MET A 45 17.25 -4.26 -25.09
C MET A 45 17.22 -3.81 -23.62
N THR A 46 16.02 -3.65 -23.05
CA THR A 46 15.86 -3.39 -21.63
C THR A 46 16.40 -4.58 -20.85
N LEU A 47 17.53 -4.38 -20.18
CA LEU A 47 18.12 -5.40 -19.31
C LEU A 47 17.25 -5.55 -18.06
N GLY A 48 17.04 -6.77 -17.59
CA GLY A 48 16.38 -7.01 -16.31
C GLY A 48 17.26 -6.57 -15.14
N LEU A 49 16.64 -6.41 -13.96
CA LEU A 49 17.29 -5.98 -12.72
C LEU A 49 18.60 -6.74 -12.41
N ASP A 50 18.62 -8.05 -12.63
CA ASP A 50 19.77 -8.92 -12.36
C ASP A 50 21.00 -8.56 -13.21
N LEU A 51 20.78 -8.01 -14.41
CA LEU A 51 21.85 -7.63 -15.34
C LEU A 51 22.22 -6.14 -15.26
N GLN A 52 21.31 -5.28 -14.78
CA GLN A 52 21.58 -3.84 -14.57
C GLN A 52 22.23 -3.55 -13.21
N GLY A 53 22.03 -4.45 -12.24
CA GLY A 53 22.38 -4.20 -10.85
C GLY A 53 21.38 -3.23 -10.22
N GLY A 54 20.63 -3.71 -9.24
CA GLY A 54 19.66 -2.88 -8.53
C GLY A 54 19.21 -3.53 -7.22
N SER A 55 18.23 -2.92 -6.57
CA SER A 55 17.79 -3.31 -5.22
C SER A 55 16.40 -3.92 -5.27
N HIS A 56 16.23 -5.09 -4.65
CA HIS A 56 14.95 -5.78 -4.50
C HIS A 56 14.56 -5.83 -3.02
N ILE A 57 13.60 -5.00 -2.61
CA ILE A 57 13.19 -4.86 -1.21
C ILE A 57 11.74 -5.28 -1.06
N LEU A 58 11.49 -6.18 -0.12
CA LEU A 58 10.15 -6.53 0.34
C LEU A 58 9.92 -5.88 1.71
N LEU A 59 8.96 -4.96 1.77
CA LEU A 59 8.55 -4.29 3.00
C LEU A 59 7.22 -4.89 3.48
N ALA A 60 7.06 -5.06 4.79
CA ALA A 60 5.82 -5.51 5.40
C ALA A 60 5.31 -4.46 6.38
N VAL A 61 3.99 -4.25 6.43
CA VAL A 61 3.37 -3.40 7.44
C VAL A 61 3.29 -4.17 8.76
N ASP A 62 3.78 -3.56 9.84
CA ASP A 62 3.62 -4.11 11.19
C ASP A 62 2.17 -3.92 11.65
N GLN A 63 1.43 -5.03 11.70
CA GLN A 63 0.02 -5.02 12.09
C GLN A 63 -0.16 -4.78 13.59
N GLU A 64 0.78 -5.23 14.42
CA GLU A 64 0.68 -5.11 15.87
C GLU A 64 0.85 -3.65 16.29
N ASP A 65 1.85 -2.98 15.72
CA ASP A 65 2.06 -1.55 15.93
C ASP A 65 0.86 -0.73 15.43
N LEU A 66 0.30 -1.07 14.26
CA LEU A 66 -0.88 -0.39 13.72
C LEU A 66 -2.11 -0.53 14.64
N ILE A 67 -2.31 -1.73 15.21
CA ILE A 67 -3.39 -1.97 16.18
C ILE A 67 -3.17 -1.15 17.44
N LYS A 68 -1.95 -1.15 17.98
CA LYS A 68 -1.59 -0.44 19.20
C LYS A 68 -1.76 1.07 19.05
N ASP A 69 -1.25 1.64 17.97
CA ASP A 69 -1.41 3.07 17.65
C ASP A 69 -2.89 3.44 17.50
N ARG A 70 -3.67 2.56 16.88
CA ARG A 70 -5.11 2.80 16.74
C ARG A 70 -5.83 2.72 18.08
N LEU A 71 -5.52 1.75 18.95
CA LEU A 71 -6.11 1.67 20.30
C LEU A 71 -5.77 2.91 21.13
N GLN A 72 -4.52 3.40 21.04
CA GLN A 72 -4.11 4.61 21.73
C GLN A 72 -4.89 5.83 21.22
N THR A 73 -5.03 5.97 19.90
CA THR A 73 -5.83 7.02 19.28
C THR A 73 -7.28 6.94 19.74
N THR A 74 -7.92 5.77 19.66
CA THR A 74 -9.30 5.54 20.10
C THR A 74 -9.49 5.88 21.58
N ARG A 75 -8.53 5.52 22.44
CA ARG A 75 -8.55 5.88 23.86
C ARG A 75 -8.53 7.39 24.05
N ASP A 76 -7.69 8.09 23.29
CA ASP A 76 -7.56 9.55 23.35
C ASP A 76 -8.79 10.26 22.77
N ASP A 77 -9.41 9.70 21.73
CA ASP A 77 -10.68 10.16 21.16
C ASP A 77 -11.82 10.00 22.19
N ILE A 78 -11.97 8.83 22.82
CA ILE A 78 -12.96 8.58 23.88
C ILE A 78 -12.80 9.59 25.02
N ARG A 79 -11.56 9.82 25.46
CA ARG A 79 -11.26 10.82 26.49
C ARG A 79 -11.76 12.21 26.10
N THR A 80 -11.50 12.62 24.86
CA THR A 80 -11.83 13.96 24.36
C THR A 80 -13.35 14.11 24.25
N LEU A 81 -14.03 13.16 23.60
CA LEU A 81 -15.48 13.17 23.40
C LEU A 81 -16.26 13.17 24.73
N LEU A 82 -15.84 12.35 25.72
CA LEU A 82 -16.48 12.32 27.03
C LEU A 82 -16.26 13.62 27.82
N ARG A 83 -15.07 14.23 27.70
CA ARG A 83 -14.79 15.54 28.32
C ARG A 83 -15.62 16.65 27.72
N ASP A 84 -15.76 16.68 26.40
CA ASP A 84 -16.57 17.68 25.70
C ASP A 84 -18.06 17.55 26.05
N ALA A 85 -18.55 16.32 26.21
CA ALA A 85 -19.89 16.02 26.70
C ALA A 85 -20.07 16.24 28.22
N LYS A 86 -18.99 16.58 28.95
CA LYS A 86 -18.94 16.75 30.41
C LYS A 86 -19.37 15.51 31.21
N ILE A 87 -19.09 14.33 30.69
CA ILE A 87 -19.44 13.04 31.30
C ILE A 87 -18.27 12.54 32.15
N GLY A 88 -18.54 12.20 33.41
CA GLY A 88 -17.53 11.65 34.31
C GLY A 88 -17.21 10.20 33.97
N TYR A 89 -15.93 9.86 33.75
CA TYR A 89 -15.50 8.50 33.45
C TYR A 89 -14.30 8.05 34.30
N THR A 90 -14.20 6.74 34.52
CA THR A 90 -13.15 6.09 35.29
C THR A 90 -12.62 4.87 34.52
N GLY A 91 -11.38 4.45 34.81
CA GLY A 91 -10.85 3.17 34.32
C GLY A 91 -10.66 3.08 32.81
N LEU A 92 -10.37 4.20 32.15
CA LEU A 92 -10.06 4.24 30.72
C LEU A 92 -8.72 3.53 30.46
N THR A 93 -8.79 2.30 29.97
CA THR A 93 -7.64 1.45 29.69
C THR A 93 -7.76 0.79 28.32
N SER A 94 -6.62 0.56 27.67
CA SER A 94 -6.51 -0.22 26.44
C SER A 94 -5.79 -1.53 26.77
N VAL A 95 -6.49 -2.65 26.63
CA VAL A 95 -5.95 -3.99 26.91
C VAL A 95 -6.13 -4.84 25.66
N ASP A 96 -5.05 -5.49 25.22
CA ASP A 96 -4.97 -6.33 24.02
C ASP A 96 -5.48 -5.63 22.76
N ARG A 97 -6.78 -5.79 22.45
CA ARG A 97 -7.47 -5.30 21.25
C ARG A 97 -8.74 -4.52 21.56
N HIS A 98 -8.92 -4.11 22.81
CA HIS A 98 -10.10 -3.37 23.23
C HIS A 98 -9.76 -2.21 24.17
N VAL A 99 -10.57 -1.15 24.08
CA VAL A 99 -10.56 -0.03 25.01
C VAL A 99 -11.78 -0.15 25.90
N THR A 100 -11.57 -0.18 27.21
CA THR A 100 -12.64 -0.22 28.20
C THR A 100 -12.71 1.10 28.92
N VAL A 101 -13.94 1.59 29.12
CA VAL A 101 -14.23 2.79 29.90
C VAL A 101 -15.44 2.54 30.78
N ARG A 102 -15.37 2.99 32.04
CA ARG A 102 -16.50 2.96 32.97
C ARG A 102 -17.06 4.36 33.12
N ILE A 103 -18.36 4.52 32.88
CA ILE A 103 -19.08 5.76 33.14
C ILE A 103 -19.41 5.83 34.63
N SER A 104 -19.21 7.00 35.24
CA SER A 104 -19.32 7.16 36.70
C SER A 104 -20.79 7.17 37.15
N GLU A 105 -21.66 7.80 36.36
CA GLU A 105 -23.08 7.94 36.65
C GLU A 105 -23.93 7.07 35.72
N ALA A 106 -24.82 6.25 36.27
CA ALA A 106 -25.63 5.30 35.50
C ALA A 106 -26.66 6.00 34.56
N ASN A 107 -27.07 7.23 34.89
CA ASN A 107 -27.99 8.02 34.06
C ASN A 107 -27.28 8.69 32.85
N GLU A 108 -25.95 8.73 32.83
CA GLU A 108 -25.16 9.32 31.75
C GLU A 108 -24.71 8.30 30.70
N VAL A 109 -24.97 7.00 30.91
CA VAL A 109 -24.53 5.92 30.01
C VAL A 109 -25.09 6.10 28.60
N GLU A 110 -26.38 6.43 28.47
CA GLU A 110 -26.99 6.65 27.15
C GLU A 110 -26.46 7.90 26.46
N LYS A 111 -26.21 8.98 27.22
CA LYS A 111 -25.54 10.19 26.69
C LYS A 111 -24.11 9.90 26.24
N ALA A 112 -23.40 9.04 26.97
CA ALA A 112 -22.05 8.62 26.62
C ALA A 112 -22.05 7.78 25.33
N LYS A 113 -23.00 6.86 25.17
CA LYS A 113 -23.18 6.09 23.92
C LYS A 113 -23.47 7.01 22.74
N GLU A 114 -24.30 8.04 22.93
CA GLU A 114 -24.60 9.02 21.89
C GLU A 114 -23.36 9.86 21.50
N ALA A 115 -22.61 10.35 22.49
CA ALA A 115 -21.38 11.11 22.26
C ALA A 115 -20.27 10.28 21.56
N LEU A 116 -20.20 8.98 21.86
CA LEU A 116 -19.21 8.06 21.30
C LEU A 116 -19.68 7.33 20.04
N ASN A 117 -20.91 7.59 19.59
CA ASN A 117 -21.47 6.94 18.40
C ASN A 117 -20.62 7.19 17.15
N SER A 118 -19.96 8.35 17.07
CA SER A 118 -19.02 8.72 16.00
C SER A 118 -17.87 7.73 15.85
N LEU A 119 -17.42 7.07 16.92
CA LEU A 119 -16.34 6.08 16.87
C LEU A 119 -16.78 4.73 16.30
N THR A 120 -18.06 4.42 16.41
CA THR A 120 -18.67 3.20 15.86
C THR A 120 -19.29 3.40 14.48
N GLN A 121 -19.16 4.61 13.92
CA GLN A 121 -19.63 4.88 12.57
C GLN A 121 -18.79 4.12 11.53
N PRO A 122 -19.40 3.69 10.42
CA PRO A 122 -18.68 3.01 9.37
C PRO A 122 -17.60 3.93 8.77
N VAL A 123 -16.38 3.44 8.70
CA VAL A 123 -15.22 4.21 8.17
C VAL A 123 -15.21 4.20 6.64
N SER A 124 -15.87 3.21 6.05
CA SER A 124 -16.10 3.08 4.62
C SER A 124 -17.57 2.78 4.39
N SER A 125 -18.32 3.72 3.81
CA SER A 125 -19.55 3.42 3.09
C SER A 125 -19.21 3.41 1.61
N GLY A 126 -19.10 2.22 1.01
CA GLY A 126 -18.89 2.16 -0.44
C GLY A 126 -20.07 2.80 -1.13
N LEU A 127 -19.82 3.83 -1.96
CA LEU A 127 -20.84 4.49 -2.80
C LEU A 127 -21.62 3.50 -3.68
N PHE A 128 -21.07 2.29 -3.89
CA PHE A 128 -21.62 1.20 -4.69
C PHE A 128 -22.01 -0.05 -3.88
N GLY A 129 -22.43 0.10 -2.63
CA GLY A 129 -23.03 -1.02 -1.86
C GLY A 129 -22.03 -2.01 -1.26
N GLY A 130 -20.74 -1.67 -1.21
CA GLY A 130 -19.77 -2.37 -0.37
C GLY A 130 -20.10 -2.11 1.10
N GLY A 131 -20.29 -3.18 1.86
CA GLY A 131 -20.76 -3.14 3.25
C GLY A 131 -20.07 -2.07 4.10
N ALA A 132 -20.85 -1.47 4.99
CA ALA A 132 -20.37 -0.51 5.98
C ALA A 132 -19.29 -1.17 6.85
N ILE A 133 -18.01 -0.85 6.61
CA ILE A 133 -16.92 -1.42 7.42
C ILE A 133 -16.94 -0.71 8.77
N ARG A 134 -17.36 -1.44 9.80
CA ARG A 134 -17.30 -1.01 11.19
C ARG A 134 -15.97 -1.40 11.78
N GLU A 135 -15.16 -0.40 12.07
CA GLU A 135 -13.82 -0.62 12.60
C GLU A 135 -13.86 -0.95 14.10
N LEU A 136 -14.77 -0.33 14.83
CA LEU A 136 -14.97 -0.53 16.27
C LEU A 136 -16.36 -1.09 16.52
N GLU A 137 -16.41 -2.14 17.33
CA GLU A 137 -17.64 -2.69 17.87
C GLU A 137 -17.78 -2.25 19.33
N LEU A 138 -18.98 -1.78 19.69
CA LEU A 138 -19.33 -1.46 21.07
C LEU A 138 -20.00 -2.67 21.72
N GLN A 139 -19.46 -3.10 22.85
CA GLN A 139 -20.03 -4.12 23.72
C GLN A 139 -20.19 -3.56 25.13
N GLU A 140 -21.34 -3.80 25.75
CA GLU A 140 -21.59 -3.45 27.15
C GLU A 140 -21.42 -4.72 28.00
N ARG A 141 -20.28 -4.86 28.70
CA ARG A 141 -20.00 -6.05 29.52
C ARG A 141 -20.76 -6.05 30.84
N GLN A 142 -20.94 -4.86 31.42
CA GLN A 142 -21.59 -4.63 32.70
C GLN A 142 -22.32 -3.28 32.62
N PRO A 143 -23.34 -3.04 33.46
CA PRO A 143 -24.02 -1.74 33.50
C PRO A 143 -23.02 -0.59 33.66
N GLY A 144 -22.96 0.29 32.65
CA GLY A 144 -22.05 1.45 32.65
C GLY A 144 -20.58 1.16 32.30
N VAL A 145 -20.23 -0.07 31.91
CA VAL A 145 -18.89 -0.41 31.40
C VAL A 145 -18.97 -0.65 29.89
N LEU A 146 -18.47 0.32 29.13
CA LEU A 146 -18.43 0.28 27.67
C LEU A 146 -17.07 -0.27 27.22
N GLN A 147 -17.11 -1.23 26.31
CA GLN A 147 -15.94 -1.85 25.71
C GLN A 147 -15.99 -1.64 24.19
N TYR A 148 -14.92 -1.04 23.64
CA TYR A 148 -14.73 -0.85 22.21
C TYR A 148 -13.67 -1.84 21.73
N SER A 149 -14.05 -2.82 20.91
CA SER A 149 -13.12 -3.78 20.31
C SER A 149 -12.87 -3.48 18.84
N LEU A 150 -11.62 -3.59 18.39
CA LEU A 150 -11.33 -3.55 16.96
C LEU A 150 -11.82 -4.83 16.29
N THR A 151 -12.51 -4.67 15.16
CA THR A 151 -12.95 -5.79 14.31
C THR A 151 -11.81 -6.22 13.37
N GLU A 152 -11.81 -7.48 12.97
CA GLU A 152 -10.84 -7.99 11.98
C GLU A 152 -10.99 -7.28 10.62
N GLU A 153 -12.22 -6.95 10.23
CA GLU A 153 -12.49 -6.18 9.01
C GLU A 153 -11.87 -4.77 9.08
N GLY A 154 -11.96 -4.11 10.24
CA GLY A 154 -11.34 -2.81 10.49
C GLY A 154 -9.82 -2.87 10.41
N ILE A 155 -9.22 -3.91 10.99
CA ILE A 155 -7.76 -4.14 10.94
C ILE A 155 -7.32 -4.33 9.48
N ASN A 156 -7.98 -5.21 8.73
CA ASN A 156 -7.65 -5.47 7.32
C ASN A 156 -7.81 -4.21 6.45
N TYR A 157 -8.86 -3.43 6.68
CA TYR A 157 -9.06 -2.16 6.01
C TYR A 157 -7.92 -1.16 6.29
N ARG A 158 -7.50 -1.06 7.55
CA ARG A 158 -6.39 -0.18 7.95
C ARG A 158 -5.06 -0.64 7.37
N VAL A 159 -4.75 -1.93 7.42
CA VAL A 159 -3.54 -2.48 6.81
C VAL A 159 -3.53 -2.16 5.31
N SER A 160 -4.65 -2.39 4.62
CA SER A 160 -4.75 -2.10 3.21
C SER A 160 -4.57 -0.60 2.91
N THR A 161 -5.14 0.28 3.73
CA THR A 161 -4.99 1.73 3.58
C THR A 161 -3.54 2.16 3.82
N ALA A 162 -2.90 1.64 4.87
CA ALA A 162 -1.50 1.90 5.20
C ALA A 162 -0.56 1.45 4.08
N VAL A 163 -0.82 0.30 3.45
CA VAL A 163 -0.07 -0.18 2.28
C VAL A 163 -0.21 0.80 1.10
N SER A 164 -1.44 1.22 0.77
CA SER A 164 -1.67 2.16 -0.33
C SER A 164 -0.97 3.50 -0.11
N GLN A 165 -1.06 4.05 1.11
CA GLN A 165 -0.39 5.29 1.47
C GLN A 165 1.13 5.15 1.41
N SER A 166 1.66 4.01 1.89
CA SER A 166 3.10 3.73 1.86
C SER A 166 3.63 3.64 0.43
N ILE A 167 2.88 3.02 -0.50
CA ILE A 167 3.24 2.99 -1.93
C ILE A 167 3.38 4.41 -2.50
N GLU A 168 2.43 5.30 -2.19
CA GLU A 168 2.49 6.70 -2.64
C GLU A 168 3.71 7.44 -2.06
N VAL A 169 3.95 7.27 -0.76
CA VAL A 169 5.08 7.92 -0.06
C VAL A 169 6.42 7.40 -0.62
N ILE A 170 6.58 6.09 -0.76
CA ILE A 170 7.80 5.49 -1.33
C ILE A 170 7.99 5.96 -2.77
N GLY A 171 6.94 5.97 -3.59
CA GLY A 171 7.01 6.45 -4.97
C GLY A 171 7.49 7.89 -5.06
N ARG A 172 6.97 8.78 -4.21
CA ARG A 172 7.42 10.17 -4.13
C ARG A 172 8.90 10.27 -3.75
N ARG A 173 9.33 9.52 -2.73
CA ARG A 173 10.71 9.52 -2.24
C ARG A 173 11.72 8.99 -3.25
N VAL A 174 11.37 7.95 -4.00
CA VAL A 174 12.27 7.41 -5.03
C VAL A 174 12.34 8.35 -6.23
N ASN A 175 11.22 8.95 -6.63
CA ASN A 175 11.19 9.94 -7.72
C ASN A 175 12.01 11.20 -7.39
N GLU A 176 12.06 11.62 -6.11
CA GLU A 176 12.92 12.72 -5.65
C GLU A 176 14.42 12.47 -5.90
N LEU A 177 14.86 11.20 -5.96
CA LEU A 177 16.26 10.84 -6.22
C LEU A 177 16.63 10.84 -7.72
N GLY A 178 15.65 10.86 -8.61
CA GLY A 178 15.82 11.22 -10.03
C GLY A 178 16.59 10.24 -10.93
N THR A 179 16.96 9.05 -10.46
CA THR A 179 17.87 8.16 -11.21
C THR A 179 17.26 6.90 -11.81
N THR A 180 16.03 6.51 -11.46
CA THR A 180 15.40 5.29 -12.01
C THR A 180 13.88 5.35 -11.97
N GLU A 181 13.18 4.65 -12.87
CA GLU A 181 11.73 4.38 -12.77
C GLU A 181 11.52 3.15 -11.86
N PRO A 182 11.14 3.32 -10.58
CA PRO A 182 11.00 2.19 -9.68
C PRO A 182 9.72 1.41 -9.96
N ILE A 183 9.78 0.08 -9.80
CA ILE A 183 8.60 -0.76 -9.76
C ILE A 183 8.18 -0.89 -8.30
N ILE A 184 7.10 -0.21 -7.93
CA ILE A 184 6.51 -0.29 -6.60
C ILE A 184 5.13 -0.92 -6.72
N GLN A 185 4.97 -2.10 -6.14
CA GLN A 185 3.74 -2.87 -6.26
C GLN A 185 3.35 -3.47 -4.92
N ARG A 186 2.04 -3.58 -4.69
CA ARG A 186 1.52 -4.35 -3.56
C ARG A 186 1.74 -5.85 -3.83
N GLN A 187 2.26 -6.56 -2.84
CA GLN A 187 2.43 -8.01 -2.88
C GLN A 187 1.64 -8.65 -1.74
N GLY A 188 0.46 -9.20 -2.03
CA GLY A 188 -0.42 -9.76 -1.00
C GLY A 188 -1.19 -8.67 -0.22
N ALA A 189 -1.51 -8.93 1.04
CA ALA A 189 -2.37 -8.06 1.84
C ALA A 189 -1.60 -6.91 2.52
N ASP A 190 -0.41 -7.19 3.03
CA ASP A 190 0.36 -6.37 3.97
C ASP A 190 1.78 -6.01 3.49
N ARG A 191 2.19 -6.47 2.30
CA ARG A 191 3.55 -6.25 1.79
C ARG A 191 3.61 -5.39 0.55
N ILE A 192 4.75 -4.73 0.39
CA ILE A 192 5.09 -3.87 -0.73
C ILE A 192 6.41 -4.35 -1.30
N LEU A 193 6.41 -4.62 -2.59
CA LEU A 193 7.60 -4.89 -3.38
C LEU A 193 8.12 -3.59 -3.97
N VAL A 194 9.40 -3.32 -3.76
CA VAL A 194 10.12 -2.18 -4.33
C VAL A 194 11.32 -2.70 -5.11
N GLN A 195 11.39 -2.35 -6.39
CA GLN A 195 12.53 -2.63 -7.26
C GLN A 195 13.04 -1.32 -7.86
N VAL A 196 14.35 -1.09 -7.75
CA VAL A 196 15.06 0.10 -8.25
C VAL A 196 16.29 -0.32 -9.01
#